data_AF-A0A194XN14-F1
#
_entry.id   AF-A0A194XN14-F1
#
_cell.length_a   1.000
_cell.length_b   1.000
_cell.length_c   1.000
_cell.angle_alpha   90.00
_cell.angle_beta   90.00
_cell.angle_gamma   90.00
#
_symmetry.space_group_name_H-M   'P 1'
#
loop_
_entity.id
_entity.type
_entity.pdbx_description
1 polymer ?
#
loop_
_entity_poly.entity_id
_entity_poly.type
_entity_poly.pdbx_seq_one_letter_code
_entity_poly.pdbx_strand_id
1 'polypeptide(L)'
;MGQDQVQLQVIAQSGTRSDRDNARKVLNVLQRGRHWVLVSLLLGNVITNEALPILLDQDVKGGWFAVLASTILIVVFGEIIPQSLCAKHGLAIGAWSSRYVLWVMYVLYPVAYPIAKLLDRLLGASHGLFFDRDGLKSFVMLHECLNFSTERLNKEEVTVISSMLDLNSRPVSGIMTPFAKLYTLGTNQPLDEMTRYNILNSGYSCIPVHMEHHATTFVGILQVKSLVALNLMEQITIGQLNLESMVVVRPNASCQELIHVFRDRKVKMILVTERGTPHGEPLGIVTSRDLMNELIGDPLSFKEGE
;
A
#
# COMPACT_ATOMS: atom_id res chain seq x y z
N MET A 1 -7.10 -1.49 -19.52
CA MET A 1 -5.92 -2.08 -20.21
C MET A 1 -4.66 -2.20 -19.36
N GLY A 2 -4.21 -1.17 -18.61
CA GLY A 2 -3.12 -1.33 -17.63
C GLY A 2 -3.51 -2.17 -16.41
N GLN A 3 -4.73 -1.96 -15.89
CA GLN A 3 -5.32 -2.77 -14.82
C GLN A 3 -5.47 -4.25 -15.21
N ASP A 4 -5.81 -4.53 -16.47
CA ASP A 4 -6.01 -5.91 -16.95
C ASP A 4 -4.72 -6.73 -16.90
N GLN A 5 -3.56 -6.12 -17.18
CA GLN A 5 -2.27 -6.83 -17.12
C GLN A 5 -1.86 -7.18 -15.69
N VAL A 6 -2.09 -6.27 -14.74
CA VAL A 6 -1.83 -6.51 -13.31
C VAL A 6 -2.72 -7.64 -12.81
N GLN A 7 -4.01 -7.57 -13.15
CA GLN A 7 -4.96 -8.63 -12.81
C GLN A 7 -4.54 -9.97 -13.44
N LEU A 8 -4.10 -9.98 -14.69
CA LEU A 8 -3.55 -11.17 -15.36
C LEU A 8 -2.27 -11.69 -14.70
N GLN A 9 -1.34 -10.82 -14.27
CA GLN A 9 -0.12 -11.21 -13.56
C GLN A 9 -0.42 -11.81 -12.19
N VAL A 10 -1.39 -11.24 -11.48
CA VAL A 10 -1.87 -11.77 -10.20
C VAL A 10 -2.50 -13.14 -10.41
N ILE A 11 -3.43 -13.28 -11.36
CA ILE A 11 -4.03 -14.58 -11.69
C ILE A 11 -2.97 -15.61 -12.11
N ALA A 12 -1.92 -15.19 -12.83
CA ALA A 12 -0.80 -16.05 -13.21
C ALA A 12 0.04 -16.56 -12.02
N GLN A 13 0.02 -15.86 -10.89
CA GLN A 13 0.77 -16.20 -9.67
C GLN A 13 -0.12 -16.85 -8.60
N SER A 14 -1.35 -16.37 -8.39
CA SER A 14 -2.24 -16.76 -7.30
C SER A 14 -3.45 -17.60 -7.73
N GLY A 15 -3.82 -17.65 -9.02
CA GLY A 15 -5.02 -18.35 -9.51
C GLY A 15 -4.98 -19.88 -9.40
N THR A 16 -6.00 -20.58 -9.90
CA THR A 16 -6.00 -22.05 -9.98
C THR A 16 -4.96 -22.56 -10.99
N ARG A 17 -4.57 -23.86 -10.96
CA ARG A 17 -3.57 -24.40 -11.91
C ARG A 17 -3.93 -24.12 -13.38
N SER A 18 -5.20 -24.28 -13.75
CA SER A 18 -5.70 -23.98 -15.10
C SER A 18 -5.63 -22.49 -15.43
N ASP A 19 -6.05 -21.63 -14.50
CA ASP A 19 -6.05 -20.18 -14.71
C ASP A 19 -4.64 -19.60 -14.79
N ARG A 20 -3.68 -20.16 -14.04
CA ARG A 20 -2.27 -19.76 -14.11
C ARG A 20 -1.67 -20.03 -15.50
N ASP A 21 -1.92 -21.22 -16.04
CA ASP A 21 -1.41 -21.60 -17.35
C ASP A 21 -2.05 -20.78 -18.48
N ASN A 22 -3.35 -20.50 -18.35
CA ASN A 22 -4.08 -19.65 -19.29
C ASN A 22 -3.61 -18.19 -19.24
N ALA A 23 -3.45 -17.64 -18.04
CA ALA A 23 -2.94 -16.28 -17.84
C ALA A 23 -1.51 -16.11 -18.38
N ARG A 24 -0.63 -17.09 -18.17
CA ARG A 24 0.73 -17.08 -18.74
C ARG A 24 0.73 -17.05 -20.26
N LYS A 25 -0.13 -17.85 -20.92
CA LYS A 25 -0.25 -17.86 -22.38
C LYS A 25 -0.69 -16.49 -22.92
N VAL A 26 -1.68 -15.87 -22.29
CA VAL A 26 -2.18 -14.54 -22.68
C VAL A 26 -1.11 -13.46 -22.43
N LEU A 27 -0.45 -13.49 -21.27
CA LEU A 27 0.64 -12.56 -20.94
C LEU A 27 1.80 -12.66 -21.93
N ASN A 28 2.19 -13.87 -22.33
CA ASN A 28 3.26 -14.08 -23.32
C ASN A 28 2.93 -13.45 -24.69
N VAL A 29 1.66 -13.38 -25.09
CA VAL A 29 1.24 -12.69 -26.32
C VAL A 29 1.31 -11.18 -26.14
N LEU A 30 0.80 -10.66 -25.02
CA LEU A 30 0.80 -9.22 -24.73
C LEU A 30 2.22 -8.64 -24.57
N GLN A 31 3.15 -9.42 -24.00
CA GLN A 31 4.55 -9.01 -23.81
C GLN A 31 5.33 -8.84 -25.11
N ARG A 32 4.90 -9.46 -26.23
CA ARG A 32 5.55 -9.27 -27.54
C ARG A 32 5.33 -7.89 -28.15
N GLY A 33 4.34 -7.14 -27.65
CA GLY A 33 4.05 -5.79 -28.09
C GLY A 33 2.57 -5.49 -27.96
N ARG A 34 2.17 -4.78 -26.91
CA ARG A 34 0.77 -4.48 -26.60
C ARG A 34 0.06 -3.79 -27.75
N HIS A 35 0.68 -2.75 -28.31
CA HIS A 35 0.12 -2.01 -29.43
C HIS A 35 0.09 -2.86 -30.70
N TRP A 36 1.04 -3.77 -30.89
CA TRP A 36 1.06 -4.67 -32.04
C TRP A 36 -0.07 -5.71 -31.99
N VAL A 37 -0.32 -6.32 -30.84
CA VAL A 37 -1.48 -7.23 -30.64
C VAL A 37 -2.78 -6.47 -30.87
N LEU A 38 -2.93 -5.28 -30.27
CA LEU A 38 -4.13 -4.45 -30.38
C LEU A 38 -4.42 -4.07 -31.85
N VAL A 39 -3.41 -3.55 -32.55
CA VAL A 39 -3.56 -3.13 -33.96
C VAL A 39 -3.87 -4.33 -34.85
N SER A 40 -3.22 -5.48 -34.64
CA SER A 40 -3.48 -6.68 -35.45
C SER A 40 -4.91 -7.21 -35.27
N LEU A 41 -5.42 -7.21 -34.03
CA LEU A 41 -6.79 -7.64 -33.75
C LEU A 41 -7.83 -6.66 -34.30
N LEU A 42 -7.59 -5.35 -34.16
CA LEU A 42 -8.48 -4.32 -34.72
C LEU A 42 -8.52 -4.38 -36.25
N LEU A 43 -7.36 -4.52 -36.90
CA LEU A 43 -7.30 -4.69 -38.36
C LEU A 43 -8.03 -5.97 -38.80
N GLY A 44 -7.83 -7.08 -38.09
CA GLY A 44 -8.56 -8.33 -38.37
C GLY A 44 -10.09 -8.16 -38.25
N ASN A 45 -10.55 -7.43 -37.22
CA ASN A 45 -11.96 -7.12 -37.05
C ASN A 45 -12.50 -6.27 -38.20
N VAL A 46 -11.80 -5.20 -38.58
CA VAL A 46 -12.20 -4.33 -39.71
C VAL A 46 -12.24 -5.11 -41.01
N ILE A 47 -11.22 -5.92 -41.31
CA ILE A 47 -11.19 -6.76 -42.52
C ILE A 47 -12.38 -7.71 -42.56
N THR A 48 -12.72 -8.34 -41.43
CA THR A 48 -13.85 -9.28 -41.35
C THR A 48 -15.18 -8.56 -41.54
N ASN A 49 -15.34 -7.39 -40.91
CA ASN A 49 -16.55 -6.58 -41.00
C ASN A 49 -16.77 -5.98 -42.40
N GLU A 50 -15.71 -5.69 -43.14
CA GLU A 50 -15.79 -5.17 -44.52
C GLU A 50 -15.89 -6.29 -45.57
N ALA A 51 -15.22 -7.42 -45.36
CA ALA A 51 -15.23 -8.52 -46.32
C ALA A 51 -16.60 -9.23 -46.39
N LEU A 52 -17.30 -9.35 -45.27
CA LEU A 52 -18.54 -10.12 -45.20
C LEU A 52 -19.71 -9.49 -45.99
N PRO A 53 -19.95 -8.17 -45.93
CA PRO A 53 -20.90 -7.49 -46.81
C PRO A 53 -20.53 -7.59 -48.29
N ILE A 54 -19.23 -7.46 -48.63
CA ILE A 54 -18.75 -7.54 -50.02
C ILE A 54 -19.01 -8.93 -50.61
N LEU A 55 -18.80 -9.99 -49.83
CA LEU A 55 -19.07 -11.36 -50.29
C LEU A 55 -20.57 -11.62 -50.45
N LEU A 56 -21.40 -11.15 -49.51
CA LEU A 56 -22.86 -11.31 -49.58
C LEU A 56 -23.50 -10.53 -50.73
N ASP A 57 -22.94 -9.38 -51.11
CA ASP A 57 -23.40 -8.60 -52.27
C ASP A 57 -23.19 -9.34 -53.60
N GLN A 58 -22.16 -10.19 -53.71
CA GLN A 58 -21.92 -10.99 -54.91
C GLN A 58 -22.94 -12.12 -55.10
N ASP A 59 -23.39 -12.75 -54.00
CA ASP A 59 -24.32 -13.89 -54.04
C ASP A 59 -25.80 -13.46 -54.00
N VAL A 60 -26.10 -12.34 -53.33
CA VAL A 60 -27.47 -11.85 -53.12
C VAL A 60 -27.71 -10.65 -54.03
N LYS A 61 -28.39 -10.87 -55.17
CA LYS A 61 -28.74 -9.85 -56.19
C LYS A 61 -29.80 -8.85 -55.72
N GLY A 62 -29.53 -8.16 -54.62
CA GLY A 62 -30.37 -7.15 -53.99
C GLY A 62 -29.55 -6.37 -52.99
N GLY A 63 -28.68 -5.47 -53.47
CA GLY A 63 -27.62 -4.85 -52.67
C GLY A 63 -28.07 -4.22 -51.34
N TRP A 64 -29.26 -3.61 -51.28
CA TRP A 64 -29.78 -3.09 -50.02
C TRP A 64 -30.14 -4.18 -49.00
N PHE A 65 -30.64 -5.33 -49.47
CA PHE A 65 -30.95 -6.48 -48.63
C PHE A 65 -29.67 -7.19 -48.18
N ALA A 66 -28.66 -7.29 -49.05
CA ALA A 66 -27.34 -7.83 -48.72
C ALA A 66 -26.67 -7.00 -47.62
N VAL A 67 -26.72 -5.67 -47.71
CA VAL A 67 -26.19 -4.75 -46.69
C VAL A 67 -26.96 -4.89 -45.36
N LEU A 68 -28.28 -4.93 -45.39
CA LEU A 68 -29.08 -5.07 -44.17
C LEU A 68 -28.85 -6.43 -43.48
N ALA A 69 -28.86 -7.52 -44.25
CA ALA A 69 -28.65 -8.87 -43.75
C ALA A 69 -27.23 -9.07 -43.22
N SER A 70 -26.21 -8.59 -43.93
CA SER A 70 -24.82 -8.65 -43.47
C SER A 70 -24.62 -7.85 -42.18
N THR A 71 -25.19 -6.65 -42.08
CA THR A 71 -25.07 -5.82 -40.87
C THR A 71 -25.67 -6.53 -39.64
N ILE A 72 -26.86 -7.10 -39.75
CA ILE A 72 -27.50 -7.83 -38.64
C ILE A 72 -26.66 -9.06 -38.26
N LEU A 73 -26.15 -9.79 -39.25
CA LEU A 73 -25.36 -10.99 -39.02
C LEU A 73 -24.04 -10.67 -38.30
N ILE A 74 -23.33 -9.62 -38.74
CA ILE A 74 -22.06 -9.16 -38.14
C ILE A 74 -22.30 -8.69 -36.71
N VAL A 75 -23.29 -7.82 -36.49
CA VAL A 75 -23.55 -7.26 -35.16
C VAL A 75 -23.94 -8.36 -34.17
N VAL A 76 -24.81 -9.29 -34.56
CA VAL A 76 -25.27 -10.35 -33.65
C VAL A 76 -24.20 -11.42 -33.46
N PHE A 77 -23.70 -12.02 -34.54
CA PHE A 77 -22.81 -13.19 -34.48
C PHE A 77 -21.33 -12.84 -34.45
N GLY A 78 -20.92 -11.72 -35.06
CA GLY A 78 -19.54 -11.26 -35.09
C GLY A 78 -19.13 -10.41 -33.90
N GLU A 79 -20.06 -9.62 -33.34
CA GLU A 79 -19.73 -8.65 -32.28
C GLU A 79 -20.39 -8.99 -30.94
N ILE A 80 -21.72 -8.97 -30.84
CA ILE A 80 -22.44 -9.07 -29.56
C ILE A 80 -22.21 -10.42 -28.88
N ILE A 81 -22.41 -11.53 -29.60
CA ILE A 81 -22.26 -12.87 -29.01
C ILE A 81 -20.80 -13.10 -28.56
N PRO A 82 -19.76 -12.90 -29.40
CA PRO A 82 -18.38 -13.10 -28.98
C PRO A 82 -17.95 -12.18 -27.83
N GLN A 83 -18.35 -10.90 -27.84
CA GLN A 83 -18.02 -9.97 -26.77
C GLN A 83 -18.67 -10.37 -25.44
N SER A 84 -19.94 -10.79 -25.47
CA SER A 84 -20.64 -11.26 -24.25
C SER A 84 -20.00 -12.52 -23.65
N LEU A 85 -19.48 -13.42 -24.50
CA LEU A 85 -18.81 -14.63 -24.06
C LEU A 85 -17.40 -14.32 -23.50
N CYS A 86 -16.68 -13.39 -24.12
CA CYS A 86 -15.40 -12.91 -23.63
C CYS A 86 -15.52 -12.17 -22.29
N ALA A 87 -16.63 -11.48 -22.03
CA ALA A 87 -16.87 -10.82 -20.76
C ALA A 87 -16.97 -11.81 -19.58
N LYS A 88 -17.40 -13.06 -19.81
CA LYS A 88 -17.52 -14.10 -18.77
C LYS A 88 -16.35 -15.08 -18.73
N HIS A 89 -15.80 -15.48 -19.88
CA HIS A 89 -14.76 -16.51 -20.00
C HIS A 89 -13.50 -16.03 -20.75
N GLY A 90 -13.23 -14.73 -20.73
CA GLY A 90 -12.16 -14.11 -21.52
C GLY A 90 -10.77 -14.71 -21.32
N LEU A 91 -10.45 -15.17 -20.09
CA LEU A 91 -9.15 -15.78 -19.80
C LEU A 91 -8.97 -17.14 -20.50
N ALA A 92 -9.98 -18.02 -20.43
CA ALA A 92 -9.94 -19.34 -21.05
C ALA A 92 -10.01 -19.25 -22.59
N ILE A 93 -10.90 -18.40 -23.10
CA ILE A 93 -11.07 -18.17 -24.54
C ILE A 93 -9.81 -17.49 -25.11
N GLY A 94 -9.24 -16.52 -24.41
CA GLY A 94 -8.00 -15.85 -24.81
C GLY A 94 -6.80 -16.79 -24.82
N ALA A 95 -6.70 -17.69 -23.84
CA ALA A 95 -5.63 -18.69 -23.79
C ALA A 95 -5.75 -19.74 -24.91
N TRP A 96 -6.98 -20.19 -25.21
CA TRP A 96 -7.23 -21.10 -26.34
C TRP A 96 -6.95 -20.42 -27.68
N SER A 97 -7.41 -19.18 -27.84
CA SER A 97 -7.26 -18.39 -29.07
C SER A 97 -5.85 -17.81 -29.24
N SER A 98 -4.99 -17.90 -28.22
CA SER A 98 -3.61 -17.37 -28.22
C SER A 98 -2.82 -17.78 -29.47
N ARG A 99 -2.95 -19.05 -29.90
CA ARG A 99 -2.24 -19.56 -31.08
C ARG A 99 -2.79 -18.97 -32.39
N TYR A 100 -4.10 -18.76 -32.48
CA TYR A 100 -4.75 -18.14 -33.63
C TYR A 100 -4.40 -16.66 -33.75
N VAL A 101 -4.45 -15.94 -32.63
CA VAL A 101 -4.06 -14.51 -32.56
C VAL A 101 -2.61 -14.33 -33.02
N LEU A 102 -1.70 -15.19 -32.58
CA LEU A 102 -0.30 -15.16 -33.04
C LEU A 102 -0.18 -15.36 -34.55
N TRP A 103 -0.96 -16.29 -35.12
CA TRP A 103 -1.00 -16.50 -36.57
C TRP A 103 -1.47 -15.24 -37.31
N VAL A 104 -2.58 -14.63 -36.87
CA VAL A 104 -3.11 -13.38 -37.44
C VAL A 104 -2.11 -12.24 -37.32
N MET A 105 -1.41 -12.12 -36.19
CA MET A 105 -0.36 -11.11 -36.00
C MET A 105 0.81 -11.29 -36.97
N TYR A 106 1.21 -12.53 -37.29
CA TYR A 106 2.26 -12.78 -38.27
C TYR A 106 1.80 -12.49 -39.70
N VAL A 107 0.55 -12.82 -40.05
CA VAL A 107 -0.01 -12.53 -41.38
C VAL A 107 -0.16 -11.02 -41.59
N LEU A 108 -0.67 -10.31 -40.58
CA LEU A 108 -0.86 -8.85 -40.63
C LEU A 108 0.40 -8.07 -40.25
N TYR A 109 1.51 -8.74 -39.96
CA TYR A 109 2.78 -8.12 -39.58
C TYR A 109 3.22 -6.94 -40.46
N PRO A 110 3.24 -7.03 -41.82
CA PRO A 110 3.77 -5.95 -42.65
C PRO A 110 2.99 -4.64 -42.53
N VAL A 111 1.70 -4.69 -42.17
CA VAL A 111 0.83 -3.52 -42.03
C VAL A 111 0.67 -3.11 -40.55
N ALA A 112 0.50 -4.08 -39.66
CA ALA A 112 0.25 -3.84 -38.25
C ALA A 112 1.48 -3.31 -37.50
N TYR A 113 2.69 -3.77 -37.85
CA TYR A 113 3.93 -3.38 -37.18
C TYR A 113 4.28 -1.88 -37.32
N PRO A 114 4.25 -1.26 -38.52
CA PRO A 114 4.55 0.17 -38.64
C PRO A 114 3.52 1.06 -37.93
N ILE A 115 2.24 0.68 -37.97
CA ILE A 115 1.17 1.39 -37.26
C ILE A 115 1.37 1.28 -35.74
N ALA A 116 1.69 0.09 -35.23
CA ALA A 116 1.97 -0.11 -33.82
C ALA A 116 3.19 0.70 -33.36
N LYS A 117 4.26 0.74 -34.15
CA LYS A 117 5.48 1.52 -33.85
C LYS A 117 5.23 3.03 -33.88
N LEU A 118 4.34 3.50 -34.75
CA LEU A 118 3.89 4.90 -34.76
C LEU A 118 3.10 5.22 -33.50
N LEU A 119 2.20 4.31 -33.09
CA LEU A 119 1.40 4.43 -31.89
C LEU A 119 2.26 4.42 -30.62
N ASP A 120 3.29 3.56 -30.56
CA ASP A 120 4.28 3.52 -29.49
C ASP A 120 5.08 4.84 -29.36
N ARG A 121 5.33 5.53 -30.48
CA ARG A 121 6.02 6.83 -30.48
C ARG A 121 5.10 7.99 -30.08
N LEU A 122 3.82 7.94 -30.45
CA LEU A 122 2.85 8.99 -30.17
C LEU A 122 2.30 8.92 -28.74
N LEU A 123 2.06 7.71 -28.22
CA LEU A 123 1.52 7.49 -26.87
C LEU A 123 2.61 7.19 -25.82
N GLY A 124 3.87 7.09 -26.25
CA GLY A 124 5.00 6.74 -25.40
C GLY A 124 5.07 5.23 -25.14
N ALA A 125 6.29 4.69 -25.21
CA ALA A 125 6.55 3.31 -24.79
C ALA A 125 5.99 3.15 -23.37
N SER A 126 5.06 2.21 -23.16
CA SER A 126 4.52 1.98 -21.83
C SER A 126 5.64 1.45 -20.94
N HIS A 127 6.19 2.37 -20.16
CA HIS A 127 7.22 2.10 -19.17
C HIS A 127 6.65 1.09 -18.18
N GLY A 128 7.50 0.14 -17.79
CA GLY A 128 7.18 -0.93 -16.87
C GLY A 128 6.46 -0.42 -15.62
N LEU A 129 5.58 -1.26 -15.11
CA LEU A 129 4.77 -1.07 -13.91
C LEU A 129 5.63 -0.68 -12.70
N PHE A 130 5.90 0.61 -12.54
CA PHE A 130 6.30 1.16 -11.26
C PHE A 130 5.01 1.39 -10.48
N PHE A 131 4.70 0.48 -9.56
CA PHE A 131 3.66 0.73 -8.58
C PHE A 131 4.18 1.80 -7.63
N ASP A 132 3.55 2.97 -7.66
CA ASP A 132 3.67 3.92 -6.56
C ASP A 132 2.87 3.41 -5.35
N ARG A 133 3.11 3.97 -4.17
CA ARG A 133 2.48 3.57 -2.89
C ARG A 133 0.95 3.54 -2.99
N ASP A 134 0.37 4.54 -3.64
CA ASP A 134 -1.07 4.64 -3.87
C ASP A 134 -1.61 3.54 -4.78
N GLY A 135 -0.78 3.07 -5.73
CA GLY A 135 -1.11 1.92 -6.59
C GLY A 135 -1.12 0.61 -5.82
N LEU A 136 -0.16 0.41 -4.91
CA LEU A 136 -0.12 -0.74 -3.99
C LEU A 136 -1.32 -0.73 -3.02
N LYS A 137 -1.64 0.43 -2.44
CA LYS A 137 -2.81 0.59 -1.56
C LYS A 137 -4.11 0.27 -2.30
N SER A 138 -4.28 0.82 -3.50
CA SER A 138 -5.44 0.54 -4.36
C SER A 138 -5.54 -0.95 -4.71
N PHE A 139 -4.40 -1.61 -4.96
CA PHE A 139 -4.36 -3.03 -5.24
C PHE A 139 -4.79 -3.88 -4.03
N VAL A 140 -4.30 -3.56 -2.83
CA VAL A 140 -4.68 -4.25 -1.59
C VAL A 140 -6.18 -4.05 -1.28
N MET A 141 -6.72 -2.84 -1.48
CA MET A 141 -8.16 -2.57 -1.33
C MET A 141 -9.01 -3.29 -2.39
N LEU A 142 -8.52 -3.42 -3.63
CA LEU A 142 -9.20 -4.20 -4.65
C LEU A 142 -9.28 -5.69 -4.29
N HIS A 143 -8.27 -6.23 -3.59
CA HIS A 143 -8.29 -7.61 -3.10
C HIS A 143 -9.32 -7.82 -1.96
N GLU A 144 -9.64 -6.77 -1.19
CA GLU A 144 -10.78 -6.80 -0.25
C GLU A 144 -12.12 -6.88 -1.00
N CYS A 145 -12.25 -6.13 -2.09
CA CYS A 145 -13.51 -5.98 -2.84
C CYS A 145 -13.77 -7.10 -3.86
N LEU A 146 -12.72 -7.64 -4.49
CA LEU A 146 -12.83 -8.60 -5.58
C LEU A 146 -12.49 -10.01 -5.08
N ASN A 147 -13.48 -10.90 -5.13
CA ASN A 147 -13.45 -12.30 -4.66
C ASN A 147 -12.53 -13.24 -5.48
N PHE A 148 -11.29 -12.87 -5.76
CA PHE A 148 -10.40 -13.65 -6.63
C PHE A 148 -9.61 -14.76 -5.92
N SER A 149 -9.57 -14.80 -4.58
CA SER A 149 -8.85 -15.81 -3.80
C SER A 149 -9.76 -16.54 -2.81
N THR A 150 -9.48 -17.83 -2.60
CA THR A 150 -10.16 -18.70 -1.61
C THR A 150 -9.89 -18.27 -0.17
N GLU A 151 -8.83 -17.49 0.06
CA GLU A 151 -8.54 -16.82 1.32
C GLU A 151 -8.68 -15.31 1.10
N ARG A 152 -9.77 -14.75 1.63
CA ARG A 152 -10.01 -13.31 1.65
C ARG A 152 -9.12 -12.70 2.73
N LEU A 153 -8.45 -11.60 2.41
CA LEU A 153 -7.85 -10.77 3.45
C LEU A 153 -8.98 -10.20 4.31
N ASN A 154 -8.85 -10.31 5.63
CA ASN A 154 -9.81 -9.69 6.53
C ASN A 154 -9.62 -8.16 6.52
N LYS A 155 -10.66 -7.41 6.91
CA LYS A 155 -10.60 -5.94 6.98
C LYS A 155 -9.45 -5.44 7.85
N GLU A 156 -9.18 -6.17 8.94
CA GLU A 156 -8.07 -5.89 9.86
C GLU A 156 -6.71 -6.04 9.15
N GLU A 157 -6.52 -7.07 8.33
CA GLU A 157 -5.27 -7.32 7.60
C GLU A 157 -5.03 -6.24 6.54
N VAL A 158 -6.08 -5.87 5.79
CA VAL A 158 -6.05 -4.78 4.81
C VAL A 158 -5.68 -3.46 5.47
N THR A 159 -6.26 -3.18 6.65
CA THR A 159 -6.00 -1.96 7.42
C THR A 159 -4.56 -1.92 7.88
N VAL A 160 -4.04 -2.99 8.49
CA VAL A 160 -2.64 -3.07 8.96
C VAL A 160 -1.65 -2.90 7.80
N ILE A 161 -1.88 -3.55 6.66
CA ILE A 161 -1.01 -3.42 5.47
C ILE A 161 -1.03 -1.98 4.96
N SER A 162 -2.20 -1.35 4.91
CA SER A 162 -2.35 0.04 4.46
C SER A 162 -1.64 1.00 5.41
N SER A 163 -1.82 0.84 6.73
CA SER A 163 -1.14 1.64 7.75
C SER A 163 0.38 1.47 7.67
N MET A 164 0.89 0.26 7.44
CA MET A 164 2.33 0.02 7.25
C MET A 164 2.90 0.75 6.02
N LEU A 165 2.16 0.82 4.91
CA LEU A 165 2.58 1.59 3.73
C LEU A 165 2.62 3.10 4.02
N ASP A 166 1.65 3.59 4.81
CA ASP A 166 1.55 5.01 5.18
C ASP A 166 2.63 5.44 6.19
N LEU A 167 3.04 4.54 7.10
CA LEU A 167 4.07 4.80 8.13
C LEU A 167 5.43 5.24 7.59
N ASN A 168 5.80 4.80 6.39
CA ASN A 168 7.07 5.16 5.78
C ASN A 168 7.14 6.69 5.51
N SER A 169 6.02 7.30 5.13
CA SER A 169 5.91 8.75 4.88
C SER A 169 5.37 9.56 6.07
N ARG A 170 4.82 8.90 7.10
CA ARG A 170 4.22 9.59 8.23
C ARG A 170 5.32 10.24 9.10
N PRO A 171 5.27 11.56 9.33
CA PRO A 171 6.21 12.22 10.20
C PRO A 171 5.89 11.92 11.67
N VAL A 172 6.95 11.85 12.47
CA VAL A 172 6.85 11.60 13.92
C VAL A 172 6.00 12.64 14.64
N SER A 173 6.01 13.89 14.17
CA SER A 173 5.17 14.96 14.71
C SER A 173 3.67 14.64 14.68
N GLY A 174 3.21 13.75 13.80
CA GLY A 174 1.80 13.35 13.67
C GLY A 174 1.34 12.24 14.62
N ILE A 175 2.26 11.65 15.40
CA ILE A 175 1.94 10.58 16.37
C ILE A 175 2.44 10.88 17.79
N MET A 176 3.24 11.93 17.96
CA MET A 176 3.83 12.28 19.26
C MET A 176 2.77 12.73 20.27
N THR A 177 3.02 12.47 21.54
CA THR A 177 2.29 13.10 22.64
C THR A 177 2.87 14.50 22.87
N PRO A 178 2.07 15.58 22.72
CA PRO A 178 2.56 16.95 22.84
C PRO A 178 3.12 17.26 24.23
N PHE A 179 4.16 18.10 24.30
CA PHE A 179 4.81 18.52 25.55
C PHE A 179 3.83 18.99 26.63
N ALA A 180 2.79 19.74 26.25
CA ALA A 180 1.79 20.27 27.18
C ALA A 180 0.97 19.20 27.93
N LYS A 181 0.95 17.94 27.44
CA LYS A 181 0.25 16.82 28.08
C LYS A 181 1.19 15.90 28.86
N LEU A 182 2.48 16.20 28.93
CA LEU A 182 3.46 15.33 29.56
C LEU A 182 3.47 15.49 31.06
N TYR A 183 3.42 14.36 31.74
CA TYR A 183 3.78 14.28 33.15
C TYR A 183 5.31 14.20 33.25
N THR A 184 5.94 15.20 33.85
CA THR A 184 7.40 15.32 33.96
C THR A 184 7.81 15.54 35.41
N LEU A 185 9.03 15.15 35.77
CA LEU A 185 9.58 15.33 37.12
C LEU A 185 10.85 16.17 37.09
N GLY A 186 11.09 16.97 38.14
CA GLY A 186 12.31 17.77 38.28
C GLY A 186 13.42 16.99 38.98
N THR A 187 14.68 17.21 38.61
CA THR A 187 15.84 16.52 39.23
C THR A 187 15.95 16.75 40.75
N ASN A 188 15.60 17.93 41.24
CA ASN A 188 15.73 18.29 42.66
C ASN A 188 14.45 18.06 43.47
N GLN A 189 13.40 17.52 42.85
CA GLN A 189 12.20 17.15 43.58
C GLN A 189 12.54 16.00 44.55
N PRO A 190 12.22 16.13 45.84
CA PRO A 190 12.45 15.06 46.80
C PRO A 190 11.49 13.90 46.53
N LEU A 191 12.01 12.69 46.62
CA LEU A 191 11.23 11.46 46.50
C LEU A 191 10.54 11.14 47.83
N ASP A 192 9.65 12.03 48.25
CA ASP A 192 8.81 11.84 49.44
C ASP A 192 7.70 10.82 49.18
N GLU A 193 7.06 10.32 50.25
CA GLU A 193 5.95 9.36 50.14
C GLU A 193 4.82 9.87 49.22
N MET A 194 4.50 11.17 49.29
CA MET A 194 3.48 11.78 48.42
C MET A 194 3.92 11.78 46.95
N THR A 195 5.16 12.16 46.67
CA THR A 195 5.71 12.14 45.29
C THR A 195 5.67 10.72 44.73
N ARG A 196 6.08 9.73 45.53
CA ARG A 196 6.05 8.33 45.13
C ARG A 196 4.62 7.84 44.89
N TYR A 197 3.69 8.19 45.78
CA TYR A 197 2.27 7.86 45.61
C TYR A 197 1.70 8.44 44.31
N ASN A 198 2.01 9.71 44.02
CA ASN A 198 1.59 10.37 42.77
C ASN A 198 2.19 9.69 41.52
N ILE A 199 3.46 9.31 41.57
CA ILE A 199 4.13 8.58 40.47
C ILE A 199 3.44 7.22 40.25
N LEU A 200 3.16 6.47 41.31
CA LEU A 200 2.52 5.16 41.20
C LEU A 200 1.07 5.26 40.72
N ASN A 201 0.31 6.25 41.20
CA ASN A 201 -1.07 6.50 40.76
C ASN A 201 -1.17 7.07 39.35
N SER A 202 -0.10 7.68 38.81
CA SER A 202 -0.10 8.22 37.46
C SER A 202 -0.28 7.16 36.36
N GLY A 203 -0.03 5.87 36.68
CA GLY A 203 -0.14 4.76 35.74
C GLY A 203 0.97 4.69 34.67
N TYR A 204 1.89 5.66 34.64
CA TYR A 204 3.00 5.67 33.68
C TYR A 204 4.11 4.69 34.08
N SER A 205 4.67 3.97 33.11
CA SER A 205 5.80 3.07 33.35
C SER A 205 7.16 3.78 33.31
N CYS A 206 7.23 4.90 32.58
CA CYS A 206 8.44 5.68 32.34
C CYS A 206 8.08 7.16 32.36
N ILE A 207 8.83 7.97 33.10
CA ILE A 207 8.55 9.39 33.29
C ILE A 207 9.81 10.19 32.94
N PRO A 208 9.73 11.15 32.02
CA PRO A 208 10.89 11.97 31.67
C PRO A 208 11.22 12.97 32.80
N VAL A 209 12.52 13.13 33.06
CA VAL A 209 13.05 13.98 34.13
C VAL A 209 13.79 15.18 33.52
N HIS A 210 13.42 16.38 33.94
CA HIS A 210 14.02 17.63 33.47
C HIS A 210 14.95 18.26 34.52
N MET A 211 15.89 19.08 34.06
CA MET A 211 16.76 19.87 34.91
C MET A 211 15.96 20.88 35.73
N GLU A 212 16.47 21.18 36.93
CA GLU A 212 15.94 22.28 37.73
C GLU A 212 16.04 23.61 36.95
N HIS A 213 15.01 24.46 37.09
CA HIS A 213 14.87 25.75 36.41
C HIS A 213 14.79 25.73 34.88
N HIS A 214 14.94 24.56 34.24
CA HIS A 214 14.87 24.40 32.79
C HIS A 214 13.95 23.23 32.40
N ALA A 215 12.64 23.50 32.39
CA ALA A 215 11.61 22.52 32.00
C ALA A 215 11.75 21.99 30.56
N THR A 216 12.54 22.67 29.72
CA THR A 216 12.80 22.24 28.33
C THR A 216 14.01 21.31 28.20
N THR A 217 14.84 21.19 29.23
CA THR A 217 16.07 20.38 29.18
C THR A 217 15.88 19.09 29.97
N PHE A 218 15.79 17.98 29.25
CA PHE A 218 15.61 16.65 29.82
C PHE A 218 16.95 15.96 30.06
N VAL A 219 17.12 15.41 31.26
CA VAL A 219 18.33 14.69 31.68
C VAL A 219 18.24 13.21 31.32
N GLY A 220 17.06 12.63 31.47
CA GLY A 220 16.84 11.21 31.22
C GLY A 220 15.42 10.76 31.54
N ILE A 221 15.24 9.45 31.60
CA ILE A 221 13.95 8.82 31.85
C ILE A 221 14.02 8.03 33.16
N LEU A 222 13.08 8.30 34.06
CA LEU A 222 12.88 7.53 35.28
C LEU A 222 11.99 6.31 34.98
N GLN A 223 12.49 5.11 35.24
CA GLN A 223 11.66 3.90 35.22
C GLN A 223 10.96 3.71 36.56
N VAL A 224 9.63 3.65 36.56
CA VAL A 224 8.84 3.55 37.80
C VAL A 224 9.12 2.25 38.56
N LYS A 225 9.39 1.14 37.86
CA LYS A 225 9.77 -0.14 38.49
C LYS A 225 11.02 -0.04 39.38
N SER A 226 11.93 0.90 39.12
CA SER A 226 13.13 1.11 39.94
C SER A 226 12.78 1.61 41.33
N LEU A 227 11.65 2.31 41.47
CA LEU A 227 11.19 2.87 42.74
C LEU A 227 10.72 1.81 43.73
N VAL A 228 10.38 0.60 43.25
CA VAL A 228 9.91 -0.51 44.10
C VAL A 228 11.06 -1.09 44.94
N ALA A 229 12.29 -1.02 44.46
CA ALA A 229 13.47 -1.60 45.11
C ALA A 229 14.20 -0.63 46.06
N LEU A 230 13.71 0.60 46.24
CA LEU A 230 14.36 1.62 47.05
C LEU A 230 13.92 1.56 48.51
N ASN A 231 14.89 1.61 49.43
CA ASN A 231 14.63 1.71 50.86
C ASN A 231 14.42 3.18 51.26
N LEU A 232 13.29 3.47 51.91
CA LEU A 232 12.76 4.83 52.21
C LEU A 232 13.49 5.60 53.34
N MET A 233 14.67 5.15 53.78
CA MET A 233 15.31 5.70 54.98
C MET A 233 16.14 6.96 54.69
N GLU A 234 16.39 7.29 53.42
CA GLU A 234 17.17 8.45 53.01
C GLU A 234 16.32 9.40 52.15
N GLN A 235 16.40 10.71 52.42
CA GLN A 235 15.82 11.74 51.55
C GLN A 235 16.63 11.84 50.27
N ILE A 236 16.25 11.02 49.29
CA ILE A 236 16.83 11.04 47.94
C ILE A 236 16.03 11.94 47.02
N THR A 237 16.73 12.63 46.12
CA THR A 237 16.13 13.41 45.04
C THR A 237 16.03 12.58 43.77
N ILE A 238 15.12 12.95 42.87
CA ILE A 238 14.90 12.21 41.62
C ILE A 238 16.16 12.16 40.74
N GLY A 239 16.99 13.21 40.78
CA GLY A 239 18.26 13.28 40.06
C GLY A 239 19.33 12.32 40.56
N GLN A 240 19.21 11.80 41.80
CA GLN A 240 20.12 10.79 42.35
C GLN A 240 19.73 9.36 41.92
N LEU A 241 18.57 9.19 41.31
CA LEU A 241 18.12 7.90 40.79
C LEU A 241 18.84 7.54 39.49
N ASN A 242 18.89 6.25 39.19
CA ASN A 242 19.43 5.79 37.91
C ASN A 242 18.46 6.14 36.77
N LEU A 243 18.78 7.21 36.04
CA LEU A 243 18.01 7.67 34.89
C LEU A 243 18.53 7.01 33.61
N GLU A 244 17.64 6.45 32.80
CA GLU A 244 18.01 5.93 31.48
C GLU A 244 18.25 7.07 30.49
N SER A 245 19.23 6.87 29.59
CA SER A 245 19.53 7.83 28.53
C SER A 245 18.34 7.95 27.57
N MET A 246 17.99 9.18 27.25
CA MET A 246 16.89 9.49 26.35
C MET A 246 17.41 9.75 24.93
N VAL A 247 16.84 9.07 23.94
CA VAL A 247 17.17 9.28 22.53
C VAL A 247 16.33 10.44 21.98
N VAL A 248 16.95 11.28 21.16
CA VAL A 248 16.32 12.47 20.59
C VAL A 248 16.24 12.35 19.07
N VAL A 249 15.10 12.75 18.50
CA VAL A 249 14.83 12.75 17.05
C VAL A 249 14.23 14.07 16.60
N ARG A 250 14.27 14.32 15.29
CA ARG A 250 13.61 15.48 14.65
C ARG A 250 12.13 15.19 14.42
N PRO A 251 11.25 16.21 14.40
CA PRO A 251 9.82 16.03 14.13
C PRO A 251 9.53 15.44 12.74
N ASN A 252 10.40 15.73 11.76
CA ASN A 252 10.28 15.29 10.37
C ASN A 252 10.88 13.90 10.13
N ALA A 253 11.43 13.24 11.15
CA ALA A 253 11.83 11.84 11.02
C ALA A 253 10.62 11.01 10.60
N SER A 254 10.87 9.88 9.92
CA SER A 254 9.79 8.96 9.56
C SER A 254 9.46 8.04 10.72
N CYS A 255 8.20 7.60 10.82
CA CYS A 255 7.84 6.57 11.80
C CYS A 255 8.57 5.24 11.53
N GLN A 256 8.90 4.93 10.27
CA GLN A 256 9.73 3.77 9.92
C GLN A 256 11.13 3.86 10.55
N GLU A 257 11.76 5.02 10.52
CA GLU A 257 13.05 5.25 11.17
C GLU A 257 12.95 5.03 12.69
N LEU A 258 11.87 5.47 13.33
CA LEU A 258 11.66 5.20 14.75
C LEU A 258 11.59 3.71 15.08
N ILE A 259 10.97 2.88 14.23
CA ILE A 259 10.92 1.43 14.44
C ILE A 259 12.35 0.86 14.55
N HIS A 260 13.26 1.33 13.69
CA HIS A 260 14.68 0.95 13.76
C HIS A 260 15.32 1.45 15.05
N VAL A 261 15.10 2.72 15.43
CA VAL A 261 15.65 3.29 16.66
C VAL A 261 15.17 2.53 17.90
N PHE A 262 13.88 2.23 18.02
CA PHE A 262 13.32 1.47 19.13
C PHE A 262 13.90 0.05 19.21
N ARG A 263 14.08 -0.61 18.06
CA ARG A 263 14.63 -1.97 17.99
C ARG A 263 16.12 -2.00 18.33
N ASP A 264 16.92 -1.13 17.72
CA ASP A 264 18.38 -1.17 17.79
C ASP A 264 18.90 -0.60 19.12
N ARG A 265 18.31 0.50 19.59
CA ARG A 265 18.69 1.13 20.85
C ARG A 265 18.01 0.50 22.07
N LYS A 266 17.01 -0.37 21.87
CA LYS A 266 16.18 -0.98 22.93
C LYS A 266 15.59 0.04 23.91
N VAL A 267 15.30 1.24 23.40
CA VAL A 267 14.66 2.31 24.18
C VAL A 267 13.14 2.10 24.20
N LYS A 268 12.44 2.74 25.14
CA LYS A 268 10.97 2.68 25.24
C LYS A 268 10.28 4.01 24.93
N MET A 269 11.05 5.10 25.02
CA MET A 269 10.58 6.46 24.84
C MET A 269 11.67 7.25 24.10
N ILE A 270 11.24 8.09 23.17
CA ILE A 270 12.08 8.97 22.37
C ILE A 270 11.53 10.40 22.53
N LEU A 271 12.43 11.36 22.74
CA LEU A 271 12.07 12.77 22.76
C LEU A 271 12.13 13.36 21.35
N VAL A 272 11.10 14.10 20.99
CA VAL A 272 11.04 14.85 19.75
C VAL A 272 11.37 16.31 20.06
N THR A 273 12.43 16.82 19.44
CA THR A 273 12.83 18.23 19.57
C THR A 273 12.88 18.87 18.20
N GLU A 274 12.65 20.18 18.12
CA GLU A 274 12.67 20.95 16.86
C GLU A 274 13.93 20.64 16.01
N ARG A 275 15.10 20.56 16.66
CA ARG A 275 16.40 20.40 16.00
C ARG A 275 16.92 18.95 15.96
N GLY A 276 16.28 18.04 16.69
CA GLY A 276 16.75 16.67 16.88
C GLY A 276 18.00 16.57 17.76
N THR A 277 18.18 17.51 18.68
CA THR A 277 19.32 17.59 19.60
C THR A 277 18.82 17.76 21.02
N PRO A 278 19.53 17.28 22.06
CA PRO A 278 19.12 17.43 23.45
C PRO A 278 18.89 18.88 23.92
N HIS A 279 19.52 19.85 23.24
CA HIS A 279 19.37 21.29 23.53
C HIS A 279 18.27 21.98 22.72
N GLY A 280 17.54 21.25 21.87
CA GLY A 280 16.41 21.81 21.11
C GLY A 280 15.16 21.93 21.97
N GLU A 281 14.22 22.80 21.58
CA GLU A 281 12.93 22.89 22.27
C GLU A 281 12.16 21.55 22.15
N PRO A 282 11.65 21.00 23.27
CA PRO A 282 10.91 19.75 23.26
C PRO A 282 9.50 19.97 22.71
N LEU A 283 9.17 19.24 21.65
CA LEU A 283 7.85 19.26 21.04
C LEU A 283 6.92 18.21 21.66
N GLY A 284 7.50 17.07 22.05
CA GLY A 284 6.75 15.96 22.61
C GLY A 284 7.59 14.70 22.76
N ILE A 285 6.96 13.62 23.21
CA ILE A 285 7.59 12.29 23.27
C ILE A 285 6.81 11.30 22.41
N VAL A 286 7.50 10.24 21.99
CA VAL A 286 6.90 9.12 21.28
C VAL A 286 7.34 7.84 21.97
N THR A 287 6.41 6.93 22.14
CA THR A 287 6.66 5.61 22.70
C THR A 287 6.48 4.52 21.66
N SER A 288 7.00 3.33 21.92
CA SER A 288 6.73 2.17 21.07
C SER A 288 5.24 1.82 21.01
N ARG A 289 4.46 2.20 22.04
CA ARG A 289 3.01 2.01 22.09
C ARG A 289 2.30 2.90 21.07
N ASP A 290 2.73 4.16 20.92
CA ASP A 290 2.13 5.09 19.95
C ASP A 290 2.32 4.59 18.52
N LEU A 291 3.51 4.05 18.20
CA LEU A 291 3.78 3.41 16.92
C LEU A 291 2.92 2.16 16.69
N MET A 292 2.71 1.35 17.72
CA MET A 292 1.84 0.16 17.62
C MET A 292 0.37 0.54 17.40
N ASN A 293 -0.13 1.55 18.10
CA ASN A 293 -1.49 2.06 17.90
C ASN A 293 -1.67 2.58 16.47
N GLU A 294 -0.65 3.27 15.94
CA GLU A 294 -0.64 3.76 14.56
C GLU A 294 -0.63 2.60 13.54
N LEU A 295 0.14 1.53 13.79
CA LEU A 295 0.16 0.33 12.95
C LEU A 295 -1.19 -0.38 12.88
N ILE A 296 -1.86 -0.48 14.03
CA ILE A 296 -3.14 -1.19 14.17
C ILE A 296 -4.29 -0.33 13.61
N GLY A 297 -4.09 1.00 13.50
CA GLY A 297 -5.10 1.94 13.00
C GLY A 297 -6.22 2.25 14.00
N ASP A 298 -6.16 1.65 15.19
CA ASP A 298 -7.10 1.84 16.28
C ASP A 298 -6.31 2.27 17.52
N PRO A 299 -6.62 3.39 18.19
CA PRO A 299 -6.11 3.60 19.53
C PRO A 299 -6.63 2.43 20.37
N LEU A 300 -5.72 1.62 20.93
CA LEU A 300 -6.08 0.71 22.02
C LEU A 300 -6.56 1.58 23.19
N SER A 301 -7.81 2.02 23.15
CA SER A 301 -8.52 2.52 24.32
C SER A 301 -8.79 1.29 25.17
N PHE A 302 -7.81 0.91 25.97
CA PHE A 302 -8.16 0.24 27.21
C PHE A 302 -9.11 1.20 27.92
N LYS A 303 -10.40 0.82 27.97
CA LYS A 303 -11.32 1.42 28.92
C LYS A 303 -10.62 1.36 30.27
N GLU A 304 -10.22 2.50 30.78
CA GLU A 304 -9.93 2.65 32.21
C GLU A 304 -11.15 2.10 32.93
N GLY A 305 -10.93 1.06 33.74
CA GLY A 305 -12.00 0.38 34.47
C GLY A 305 -12.75 1.38 35.35
N GLU A 306 -14.07 1.26 35.35
CA GLU A 306 -14.93 1.67 36.47
C GLU A 306 -14.46 1.04 37.79
#